data_AF-A0A958JV12-F1
#
_entry.id   AF-A0A958JV12-F1
#
_cell.length_a   1.000
_cell.length_b   1.000
_cell.length_c   1.000
_cell.angle_alpha   90.00
_cell.angle_beta   90.00
_cell.angle_gamma   90.00
#
_symmetry.space_group_name_H-M   'P 1'
#
loop_
_entity.id
_entity.type
_entity.pdbx_description
1 polymer ?
#
loop_
_entity_poly.entity_id
_entity_poly.type
_entity_poly.pdbx_seq_one_letter_code
_entity_poly.pdbx_strand_id
1 'polypeptide(L)' 'ALSMGLLFRALAPMRSVDRITEVADGIDQMSREEAGYWLGMAMHRERPRRVLAALRMLLTTP' A
#
# COMPACT_ATOMS: atom_id res chain seq x y z
N ALA A 1 2.37 10.63 -8.73
CA ALA A 1 1.89 9.46 -9.50
C ALA A 1 2.10 8.15 -8.74
N LEU A 2 3.31 7.87 -8.21
CA LEU A 2 3.61 6.60 -7.51
C LEU A 2 2.68 6.35 -6.32
N SER A 3 2.56 7.30 -5.38
CA SER A 3 1.71 7.16 -4.19
C SER A 3 0.22 6.94 -4.56
N MET A 4 -0.29 7.68 -5.53
CA MET A 4 -1.67 7.50 -6.04
C MET A 4 -1.90 6.10 -6.63
N GLY A 5 -0.97 5.61 -7.45
CA GLY A 5 -1.04 4.27 -8.03
C GLY A 5 -0.95 3.16 -6.97
N LEU A 6 -0.15 3.39 -5.93
CA LEU A 6 -0.05 2.48 -4.79
C LEU A 6 -1.32 2.50 -3.94
N LEU A 7 -1.89 3.67 -3.64
CA LEU A 7 -3.15 3.84 -2.90
C LEU A 7 -4.28 3.03 -3.54
N PHE A 8 -4.54 3.19 -4.84
CA PHE A 8 -5.64 2.46 -5.49
C PHE A 8 -5.50 0.94 -5.40
N ARG A 9 -4.26 0.43 -5.43
CA ARG A 9 -3.99 -1.00 -5.26
C ARG A 9 -4.07 -1.44 -3.80
N ALA A 10 -3.50 -0.64 -2.90
CA ALA A 10 -3.44 -0.94 -1.48
C ALA A 10 -4.82 -0.87 -0.83
N LEU A 11 -5.73 -0.01 -1.28
CA LEU A 11 -7.05 0.14 -0.65
C LEU A 11 -8.09 -0.86 -1.16
N ALA A 12 -7.92 -1.52 -2.31
CA ALA A 12 -8.91 -2.48 -2.82
C ALA A 12 -8.60 -3.93 -2.38
N PRO A 13 -9.55 -4.71 -1.79
CA PRO A 13 -10.96 -4.43 -1.55
C PRO A 13 -11.28 -4.11 -0.07
N MET A 14 -10.49 -3.24 0.58
CA MET A 14 -10.69 -2.89 1.98
C MET A 14 -12.08 -2.27 2.19
N ARG A 15 -12.67 -2.55 3.35
CA ARG A 15 -14.04 -2.11 3.71
C ARG A 15 -14.11 -1.34 5.02
N SER A 16 -13.13 -1.53 5.91
CA SER A 16 -13.03 -0.79 7.17
C SER A 16 -12.43 0.58 6.88
N VAL A 17 -13.18 1.64 7.19
CA VAL A 17 -12.75 3.03 6.99
C VAL A 17 -11.52 3.33 7.83
N ASP A 18 -11.50 2.91 9.10
CA ASP A 18 -10.36 3.15 9.99
C ASP A 18 -9.04 2.58 9.42
N ARG A 19 -9.07 1.32 8.97
CA ARG A 19 -7.90 0.70 8.34
C ARG A 19 -7.53 1.33 6.99
N ILE A 20 -8.52 1.82 6.25
CA ILE A 20 -8.28 2.55 5.00
C ILE A 20 -7.51 3.83 5.31
N THR A 21 -7.91 4.56 6.34
CA THR A 21 -7.23 5.79 6.79
C THR A 21 -5.80 5.49 7.22
N GLU A 22 -5.57 4.50 8.08
CA GLU A 22 -4.21 4.10 8.51
C GLU A 22 -3.29 3.78 7.33
N VAL A 23 -3.76 2.97 6.37
CA VAL A 23 -2.99 2.61 5.18
C VAL A 23 -2.76 3.83 4.28
N ALA A 24 -3.76 4.70 4.14
CA ALA A 24 -3.64 5.90 3.32
C ALA A 24 -2.62 6.88 3.89
N ASP A 25 -2.70 7.17 5.19
CA ASP A 25 -1.77 8.05 5.89
C ASP A 25 -0.35 7.48 5.85
N GLY A 26 -0.20 6.17 6.05
CA GLY A 26 1.09 5.48 5.93
C GLY A 26 1.70 5.61 4.53
N ILE A 27 0.90 5.54 3.47
CA ILE A 27 1.38 5.73 2.08
C ILE A 27 1.69 7.22 1.80
N ASP A 28 0.96 8.16 2.40
CA ASP A 28 1.21 9.59 2.24
C ASP A 28 2.52 10.03 2.93
N GLN A 29 2.86 9.40 4.05
CA GLN A 29 4.10 9.63 4.78
C GLN A 29 5.34 8.99 4.13
N MET A 30 5.17 8.09 3.15
CA MET A 30 6.30 7.45 2.47
C MET A 30 7.10 8.43 1.63
N SER A 31 8.41 8.23 1.64
CA SER A 31 9.28 8.84 0.64
C SER A 31 8.90 8.38 -0.77
N ARG A 32 9.33 9.14 -1.77
CA ARG A 32 9.16 8.77 -3.18
C ARG A 32 9.77 7.40 -3.49
N GLU A 33 10.89 7.06 -2.85
CA GLU A 33 11.63 5.81 -3.04
C GLU A 33 10.86 4.63 -2.47
N GLU A 34 10.30 4.78 -1.27
CA GLU A 34 9.49 3.75 -0.60
C GLU A 34 8.21 3.46 -1.40
N ALA A 35 7.48 4.51 -1.80
CA ALA A 35 6.29 4.37 -2.63
C ALA A 35 6.61 3.71 -3.98
N GLY A 36 7.75 4.07 -4.58
CA GLY A 36 8.24 3.46 -5.82
C GLY A 36 8.58 1.98 -5.66
N TYR A 37 9.29 1.62 -4.59
CA TYR A 37 9.65 0.25 -4.26
C TYR A 37 8.41 -0.64 -4.08
N TRP A 38 7.45 -0.20 -3.25
CA TRP A 38 6.22 -0.94 -2.99
C TRP A 38 5.34 -1.07 -4.24
N LEU A 39 5.19 0.00 -5.03
CA LEU A 39 4.44 -0.06 -6.28
C LEU A 39 5.10 -1.00 -7.29
N GLY A 40 6.43 -0.93 -7.45
CA GLY A 40 7.18 -1.83 -8.31
C GLY A 40 7.00 -3.30 -7.91
N MET A 41 7.08 -3.60 -6.61
CA MET A 41 6.81 -4.95 -6.10
C MET A 41 5.36 -5.38 -6.37
N ALA A 42 4.38 -4.51 -6.16
CA ALA A 42 2.97 -4.80 -6.39
C ALA A 42 2.60 -4.92 -7.89
N MET A 43 3.46 -4.45 -8.79
CA MET A 43 3.26 -4.54 -10.24
C MET A 43 3.99 -5.72 -10.89
N HIS A 44 5.19 -6.07 -10.40
CA HIS A 44 6.10 -6.95 -11.13
C HIS A 44 6.42 -8.28 -10.44
N ARG A 45 6.07 -8.46 -9.16
CA ARG A 45 6.26 -9.76 -8.49
C ARG A 45 5.22 -10.76 -8.95
N GLU A 46 5.59 -12.04 -8.94
CA GLU A 46 4.72 -13.18 -9.27
C GLU A 46 3.41 -13.19 -8.45
N ARG A 47 3.46 -12.74 -7.19
CA ARG A 47 2.31 -12.76 -6.26
C ARG A 47 2.00 -11.37 -5.68
N PRO A 48 1.47 -10.44 -6.49
CA PRO A 48 1.31 -9.04 -6.10
C PRO A 48 0.31 -8.85 -4.95
N ARG A 49 -0.71 -9.72 -4.85
CA ARG A 49 -1.67 -9.68 -3.73
C ARG A 49 -1.01 -9.93 -2.37
N ARG A 50 0.04 -10.75 -2.30
CA ARG A 50 0.79 -10.99 -1.05
C ARG A 50 1.60 -9.77 -0.65
N VAL A 51 2.16 -9.04 -1.62
CA VAL A 51 2.86 -7.77 -1.40
C VAL A 51 1.89 -6.76 -0.78
N LEU A 52 0.70 -6.59 -1.37
CA LEU A 52 -0.31 -5.67 -0.85
C LEU A 52 -0.81 -6.07 0.54
N ALA A 53 -0.96 -7.37 0.81
CA ALA A 53 -1.32 -7.85 2.14
C ALA A 53 -0.23 -7.55 3.18
N ALA A 54 1.04 -7.76 2.85
CA ALA A 54 2.17 -7.44 3.71
C ALA A 54 2.26 -5.93 3.98
N LEU A 55 2.08 -5.11 2.93
CA LEU A 55 2.06 -3.66 3.06
C LEU A 55 0.96 -3.20 4.02
N ARG A 56 -0.27 -3.71 3.86
CA ARG A 56 -1.38 -3.37 4.77
C ARG A 56 -1.06 -3.76 6.21
N MET A 57 -0.53 -4.97 6.42
CA MET A 57 -0.13 -5.41 7.75
C MET A 57 0.92 -4.47 8.35
N LEU A 58 1.95 -4.08 7.60
CA LEU A 58 2.98 -3.16 8.07
C LEU A 58 2.41 -1.81 8.52
N LEU A 59 1.45 -1.26 7.77
CA LEU A 59 0.90 0.08 8.04
C LEU A 59 -0.24 0.11 9.07
N THR A 60 -0.84 -1.05 9.39
CA THR A 60 -1.90 -1.16 10.41
C THR A 60 -1.43 -1.91 11.66
N THR A 61 -0.12 -2.14 11.82
CA THR A 61 0.45 -2.72 13.04
C THR A 61 0.75 -1.58 14.02
N PRO A 62 0.40 -1.70 15.32
CA PRO A 62 0.69 -0.69 16.34
C PRO A 62 2.18 -0.37 16.51
#